data_AF-A0A9N9BN86-F1
#
_entry.id   AF-A0A9N9BN86-F1
#
_cell.length_a   1.000
_cell.length_b   1.000
_cell.length_c   1.000
_cell.angle_alpha   90.00
_cell.angle_beta   90.00
_cell.angle_gamma   90.00
#
_symmetry.space_group_name_H-M   'P 1'
#
loop_
_entity.id
_entity.type
_entity.pdbx_description
1 polymer ?
#
loop_
_entity_poly.entity_id
_entity_poly.type
_entity_poly.pdbx_seq_one_letter_code
_entity_poly.pdbx_strand_id
1 'polypeptide(L)'
;MSGKKNVKRAENRRKSSTTIDMEAQTDTLFTNIRNTLSELECGFEDIDRLLEPLLSRPLSELASSLGPIDRARLYLLYGFTLNSLISLFLELKGQDSKIKILEEQYKRIQDCSEKITNTVNPPQPSLSINRNAASRFIKHALTNRDNDARENRRGGGLK
;
A
#
# COMPACT_ATOMS: atom_id res chain seq x y z
N MET A 1 -68.10 31.68 -3.99
CA MET A 1 -67.28 30.98 -5.03
C MET A 1 -65.79 31.40 -5.08
N SER A 2 -65.25 32.12 -4.08
CA SER A 2 -63.88 32.69 -4.13
C SER A 2 -62.75 31.74 -3.63
N GLY A 3 -63.03 30.81 -2.71
CA GLY A 3 -62.00 29.99 -2.07
C GLY A 3 -61.32 28.94 -2.97
N LYS A 4 -62.05 28.31 -3.90
CA LYS A 4 -61.50 27.22 -4.75
C LYS A 4 -60.48 27.70 -5.79
N LYS A 5 -60.49 28.98 -6.18
CA LYS A 5 -59.56 29.57 -7.16
C LYS A 5 -58.17 29.84 -6.54
N ASN A 6 -58.13 30.21 -5.26
CA ASN A 6 -56.88 30.47 -4.54
C ASN A 6 -56.12 29.19 -4.17
N VAL A 7 -56.82 28.10 -3.83
CA VAL A 7 -56.19 26.80 -3.52
C VAL A 7 -55.50 26.21 -4.75
N LYS A 8 -56.16 26.21 -5.92
CA LYS A 8 -55.54 25.75 -7.19
C LYS A 8 -54.32 26.59 -7.59
N ARG A 9 -54.33 27.90 -7.32
CA ARG A 9 -53.21 28.80 -7.64
C ARG A 9 -52.01 28.59 -6.70
N ALA A 10 -52.27 28.31 -5.42
CA ALA A 10 -51.23 27.99 -4.45
C ALA A 10 -50.57 26.63 -4.73
N GLU A 11 -51.35 25.63 -5.15
CA GLU A 11 -50.84 24.30 -5.46
C GLU A 11 -50.05 24.25 -6.77
N ASN A 12 -50.45 25.04 -7.78
CA ASN A 12 -49.68 25.19 -9.02
C ASN A 12 -48.32 25.89 -8.78
N ARG A 13 -48.27 26.86 -7.86
CA ARG A 13 -47.01 27.51 -7.43
C ARG A 13 -46.09 26.57 -6.67
N ARG A 14 -46.64 25.70 -5.81
CA ARG A 14 -45.88 24.67 -5.10
C ARG A 14 -45.31 23.62 -6.06
N LYS A 15 -46.11 23.12 -7.00
CA LYS A 15 -45.64 22.18 -8.04
C LYS A 15 -44.55 22.80 -8.92
N SER A 16 -44.73 24.05 -9.34
CA SER A 16 -43.73 24.81 -10.11
C SER A 16 -42.41 25.02 -9.34
N SER A 17 -42.47 25.24 -8.01
CA SER A 17 -41.26 25.38 -7.19
C SER A 17 -40.51 24.04 -7.09
N THR A 18 -41.23 22.95 -6.79
CA THR A 18 -40.61 21.62 -6.66
C THR A 18 -39.98 21.12 -7.96
N THR A 19 -40.57 21.47 -9.13
CA THR A 19 -39.96 21.14 -10.44
C THR A 19 -38.69 21.96 -10.69
N ILE A 20 -38.67 23.24 -10.34
CA ILE A 20 -37.49 24.11 -10.48
C ILE A 20 -36.35 23.61 -9.57
N ASP A 21 -36.66 23.20 -8.35
CA ASP A 21 -35.67 22.68 -7.39
C ASP A 21 -35.07 21.33 -7.88
N MET A 22 -35.88 20.48 -8.51
CA MET A 22 -35.42 19.23 -9.14
C MET A 22 -34.56 19.49 -10.38
N GLU A 23 -34.95 20.42 -11.25
CA GLU A 23 -34.20 20.81 -12.45
C GLU A 23 -32.83 21.39 -12.08
N ALA A 24 -32.78 22.28 -11.09
CA ALA A 24 -31.53 22.84 -10.57
C ALA A 24 -30.62 21.75 -9.96
N GLN A 25 -31.20 20.76 -9.27
CA GLN A 25 -30.45 19.63 -8.73
C GLN A 25 -29.89 18.73 -9.86
N THR A 26 -30.64 18.51 -10.93
CA THR A 26 -30.16 17.75 -12.09
C THR A 26 -29.05 18.48 -12.84
N ASP A 27 -29.17 19.78 -13.04
CA ASP A 27 -28.13 20.59 -13.70
C ASP A 27 -26.83 20.61 -12.88
N THR A 28 -26.96 20.68 -11.55
CA THR A 28 -25.82 20.56 -10.63
C THR A 28 -25.16 19.18 -10.75
N LEU A 29 -25.94 18.10 -10.80
CA LEU A 29 -25.44 16.74 -10.99
C LEU A 29 -24.73 16.55 -12.33
N PHE A 30 -25.30 17.06 -13.43
CA PHE A 30 -24.66 17.01 -14.75
C PHE A 30 -23.36 17.80 -14.78
N THR A 31 -23.32 18.96 -14.13
CA THR A 31 -22.10 19.78 -14.01
C THR A 31 -21.02 19.01 -13.25
N ASN A 32 -21.36 18.37 -12.12
CA ASN A 32 -20.41 17.58 -11.36
C ASN A 32 -19.85 16.41 -12.17
N ILE A 33 -20.71 15.67 -12.88
CA ILE A 33 -20.27 14.55 -13.74
C ILE A 33 -19.30 15.04 -14.82
N ARG A 34 -19.61 16.17 -15.48
CA ARG A 34 -18.75 16.76 -16.50
C ARG A 34 -17.39 17.18 -15.94
N ASN A 35 -17.39 17.80 -14.76
CA ASN A 35 -16.16 18.22 -14.10
C ASN A 35 -15.30 16.99 -13.75
N THR A 36 -15.88 15.95 -13.14
CA THR A 36 -15.16 14.72 -12.82
C THR A 36 -14.61 14.03 -14.08
N LEU A 37 -15.36 14.03 -15.18
CA LEU A 37 -14.87 13.47 -16.44
C LEU A 37 -13.67 14.27 -16.99
N SER A 38 -13.76 15.61 -16.96
CA SER A 38 -12.65 16.47 -17.39
C SER A 38 -11.42 16.30 -16.51
N GLU A 39 -11.59 16.19 -15.19
CA GLU A 39 -10.49 15.90 -14.25
C GLU A 39 -9.85 14.55 -14.54
N LEU A 40 -10.65 13.52 -14.85
CA LEU A 40 -10.18 12.20 -15.20
C LEU A 40 -9.37 12.21 -16.51
N GLU A 41 -9.85 12.92 -17.53
CA GLU A 41 -9.14 13.10 -18.81
C GLU A 41 -7.79 13.80 -18.62
N CYS A 42 -7.75 14.90 -17.86
CA CYS A 42 -6.49 15.56 -17.50
C CYS A 42 -5.55 14.62 -16.73
N GLY A 43 -6.10 13.83 -15.81
CA GLY A 43 -5.32 12.84 -15.05
C GLY A 43 -4.66 11.78 -15.93
N PHE A 44 -5.32 11.35 -17.01
CA PHE A 44 -4.71 10.43 -17.98
C PHE A 44 -3.56 11.07 -18.75
N GLU A 45 -3.70 12.33 -19.17
CA GLU A 45 -2.59 13.05 -19.82
C GLU A 45 -1.36 13.16 -18.91
N ASP A 46 -1.58 13.41 -17.61
CA ASP A 46 -0.49 13.47 -16.64
C ASP A 46 0.19 12.11 -16.43
N ILE A 47 -0.60 11.03 -16.36
CA ILE A 47 -0.07 9.66 -16.29
C ILE A 47 0.78 9.34 -17.51
N ASP A 48 0.31 9.67 -18.72
CA ASP A 48 1.04 9.41 -19.96
C ASP A 48 2.38 10.16 -19.97
N ARG A 49 2.40 11.44 -19.57
CA ARG A 49 3.64 12.23 -19.44
C ARG A 49 4.61 11.65 -18.42
N LEU A 50 4.11 11.16 -17.28
CA LEU A 50 4.94 10.56 -16.24
C LEU A 50 5.51 9.20 -16.65
N LEU A 51 4.76 8.41 -17.43
CA LEU A 51 5.16 7.08 -17.87
C LEU A 51 6.04 7.10 -19.13
N GLU A 52 5.93 8.11 -19.98
CA GLU A 52 6.74 8.25 -21.20
C GLU A 52 8.25 7.95 -20.99
N PRO A 53 8.96 8.59 -20.04
CA PRO A 53 10.39 8.32 -19.86
C PRO A 53 10.67 6.87 -19.41
N LEU A 54 9.76 6.26 -18.66
CA LEU A 54 9.88 4.88 -18.18
C LEU A 54 9.64 3.87 -19.29
N LEU A 55 8.75 4.18 -20.25
CA LEU A 55 8.35 3.31 -21.35
C LEU A 55 9.16 3.55 -22.64
N SER A 56 9.97 4.62 -22.69
CA SER A 56 10.82 4.98 -23.83
C SER A 56 11.84 3.91 -24.24
N ARG A 57 12.17 2.99 -23.32
CA ARG A 57 13.11 1.88 -23.54
C ARG A 57 12.67 0.64 -22.77
N PRO A 58 13.12 -0.56 -23.17
CA PRO A 58 12.83 -1.78 -22.42
C PRO A 58 13.27 -1.69 -20.96
N LEU A 59 12.41 -2.17 -20.05
CA LEU A 59 12.67 -2.18 -18.61
C LEU A 59 14.01 -2.88 -18.26
N SER A 60 14.38 -3.94 -18.98
CA SER A 60 15.65 -4.65 -18.80
C SER A 60 16.86 -3.74 -19.03
N GLU A 61 16.81 -2.89 -20.05
CA GLU A 61 17.87 -1.95 -20.38
C GLU A 61 17.96 -0.83 -19.35
N LEU A 62 16.82 -0.24 -18.98
CA LEU A 62 16.74 0.76 -17.92
C LEU A 62 17.29 0.22 -16.60
N ALA A 63 16.86 -0.98 -16.19
CA ALA A 63 17.29 -1.65 -14.97
C ALA A 63 18.79 -1.99 -14.98
N SER A 64 19.35 -2.36 -16.14
CA SER A 64 20.77 -2.75 -16.26
C SER A 64 21.73 -1.61 -15.92
N SER A 65 21.35 -0.36 -16.21
CA SER A 65 22.15 0.83 -15.91
C SER A 65 22.13 1.26 -14.44
N LEU A 66 21.26 0.68 -13.61
CA LEU A 66 21.08 1.08 -12.22
C LEU A 66 21.84 0.16 -11.25
N GLY A 67 22.27 0.75 -10.14
CA GLY A 67 22.79 0.01 -8.98
C GLY A 67 21.70 -0.86 -8.34
N PRO A 68 22.08 -1.84 -7.48
CA PRO A 68 21.13 -2.83 -6.95
C PRO A 68 19.91 -2.24 -6.24
N ILE A 69 20.11 -1.20 -5.42
CA ILE A 69 19.04 -0.56 -4.64
C ILE A 69 18.10 0.22 -5.56
N ASP A 70 18.64 1.02 -6.48
CA ASP A 70 17.82 1.83 -7.40
C ASP A 70 17.07 0.95 -8.40
N ARG A 71 17.68 -0.17 -8.81
CA ARG A 71 17.02 -1.20 -9.59
C ARG A 71 15.83 -1.82 -8.83
N ALA A 72 15.99 -2.12 -7.55
CA ALA A 72 14.90 -2.63 -6.72
C ALA A 72 13.75 -1.61 -6.58
N ARG A 73 14.09 -0.33 -6.40
CA ARG A 73 13.09 0.77 -6.37
C ARG A 73 12.35 0.89 -7.70
N LEU A 74 13.06 0.79 -8.82
CA LEU A 74 12.45 0.82 -10.16
C LEU A 74 11.44 -0.32 -10.34
N TYR A 75 11.81 -1.56 -10.01
CA TYR A 75 10.89 -2.69 -10.11
C TYR A 75 9.69 -2.57 -9.17
N LEU A 76 9.90 -2.05 -7.96
CA LEU A 76 8.82 -1.77 -7.02
C LEU A 76 7.84 -0.71 -7.57
N LEU A 77 8.37 0.36 -8.16
CA LEU A 77 7.58 1.42 -8.79
C LEU A 77 6.75 0.86 -9.96
N TYR A 78 7.36 0.02 -10.80
CA TYR A 78 6.65 -0.67 -11.89
C TYR A 78 5.52 -1.57 -11.37
N GLY A 79 5.78 -2.36 -10.32
CA GLY A 79 4.76 -3.22 -9.72
C GLY A 79 3.60 -2.41 -9.15
N PHE A 80 3.91 -1.31 -8.43
CA PHE A 80 2.90 -0.42 -7.86
C PHE A 80 2.05 0.25 -8.94
N THR A 81 2.69 0.87 -9.95
CA THR A 81 1.99 1.55 -11.04
C THR A 81 1.07 0.61 -11.82
N LEU A 82 1.54 -0.59 -12.18
CA LEU A 82 0.69 -1.59 -12.84
C LEU A 82 -0.52 -1.99 -11.98
N ASN A 83 -0.31 -2.22 -10.68
CA ASN A 83 -1.40 -2.58 -9.77
C ASN A 83 -2.44 -1.44 -9.67
N SER A 84 -1.99 -0.20 -9.56
CA SER A 84 -2.86 0.99 -9.54
C SER A 84 -3.64 1.17 -10.85
N LEU A 85 -3.00 0.98 -12.01
CA LEU A 85 -3.67 1.07 -13.31
C LEU A 85 -4.71 -0.03 -13.50
N ILE A 86 -4.42 -1.25 -13.05
CA ILE A 86 -5.40 -2.35 -13.06
C ILE A 86 -6.58 -2.03 -12.14
N SER A 87 -6.33 -1.50 -10.94
CA SER A 87 -7.38 -1.05 -10.02
C SER A 87 -8.29 -0.01 -10.69
N LEU A 88 -7.69 1.01 -11.31
CA LEU A 88 -8.42 2.06 -12.03
C LEU A 88 -9.24 1.48 -13.17
N PHE A 89 -8.67 0.57 -13.96
CA PHE A 89 -9.38 -0.11 -15.04
C PHE A 89 -10.62 -0.87 -14.55
N LEU A 90 -10.50 -1.59 -13.42
CA LEU A 90 -11.62 -2.32 -12.83
C LEU A 90 -12.73 -1.37 -12.36
N GLU A 91 -12.37 -0.27 -11.70
CA GLU A 91 -13.31 0.76 -11.23
C GLU A 91 -14.05 1.40 -12.40
N LEU A 92 -13.35 1.73 -13.50
CA LEU A 92 -13.96 2.27 -14.71
C LEU A 92 -14.91 1.29 -15.42
N LYS A 93 -14.71 -0.02 -15.22
CA LYS A 93 -15.63 -1.06 -15.69
C LYS A 93 -16.80 -1.30 -14.75
N GLY A 94 -16.88 -0.60 -13.62
CA GLY A 94 -17.90 -0.80 -12.59
C GLY A 94 -17.71 -2.10 -11.80
N GLN A 95 -16.51 -2.68 -11.83
CA GLN A 95 -16.15 -3.83 -11.02
C GLN A 95 -15.50 -3.36 -9.72
N ASP A 96 -15.74 -4.07 -8.62
CA ASP A 96 -15.08 -3.78 -7.34
C ASP A 96 -13.56 -3.97 -7.48
N SER A 97 -12.79 -2.93 -7.16
CA SER A 97 -11.33 -2.97 -7.14
C SER A 97 -10.77 -3.74 -5.94
N LYS A 98 -11.57 -4.02 -4.91
CA LYS A 98 -11.18 -4.79 -3.71
C LYS A 98 -11.16 -6.30 -3.97
N ILE A 99 -10.59 -6.69 -5.11
CA ILE A 99 -10.36 -8.09 -5.41
C ILE A 99 -9.20 -8.57 -4.55
N LYS A 100 -9.37 -9.72 -3.90
CA LYS A 100 -8.35 -10.38 -3.08
C LYS A 100 -6.96 -10.41 -3.75
N ILE A 101 -6.92 -10.64 -5.07
CA ILE A 101 -5.68 -10.66 -5.86
C ILE A 101 -4.94 -9.31 -5.79
N LEU A 102 -5.66 -8.19 -5.88
CA LEU A 102 -5.10 -6.84 -5.82
C LEU A 102 -4.58 -6.51 -4.42
N GLU A 103 -5.32 -6.92 -3.38
CA GLU A 103 -4.90 -6.76 -1.99
C GLU A 103 -3.61 -7.55 -1.68
N GLU A 104 -3.49 -8.77 -2.21
CA GLU A 104 -2.26 -9.57 -2.11
C GLU A 104 -1.08 -8.88 -2.82
N GLN A 105 -1.31 -8.26 -3.99
CA GLN A 105 -0.26 -7.48 -4.66
C GLN A 105 0.16 -6.25 -3.86
N TYR A 106 -0.79 -5.52 -3.25
CA TYR A 106 -0.45 -4.38 -2.39
C TYR A 106 0.37 -4.79 -1.17
N LYS A 107 0.02 -5.90 -0.51
CA LYS A 107 0.83 -6.46 0.58
C LYS A 107 2.23 -6.81 0.11
N ARG A 108 2.36 -7.44 -1.06
CA ARG A 108 3.67 -7.78 -1.63
C ARG A 108 4.52 -6.54 -1.94
N ILE A 109 3.90 -5.47 -2.43
CA ILE A 109 4.57 -4.17 -2.66
C ILE A 109 5.06 -3.59 -1.33
N GLN A 110 4.21 -3.60 -0.29
CA GLN A 110 4.59 -3.14 1.05
C GLN A 110 5.78 -3.94 1.61
N ASP A 111 5.72 -5.27 1.56
CA ASP A 111 6.79 -6.15 2.02
C ASP A 111 8.11 -5.89 1.26
N CYS A 112 8.03 -5.68 -0.06
CA CYS A 112 9.20 -5.34 -0.87
C CYS A 112 9.77 -3.96 -0.53
N SER A 113 8.92 -2.97 -0.28
CA SER A 113 9.33 -1.63 0.17
C SER A 113 10.07 -1.70 1.51
N GLU A 114 9.56 -2.51 2.45
CA GLU A 114 10.19 -2.72 3.74
C GLU A 114 11.55 -3.43 3.59
N LYS A 115 11.65 -4.45 2.73
CA LYS A 115 12.93 -5.13 2.43
C LYS A 115 13.97 -4.16 1.87
N ILE A 116 13.58 -3.28 0.94
CA ILE A 116 14.48 -2.26 0.40
C ILE A 116 14.91 -1.31 1.50
N THR A 117 13.96 -0.83 2.32
CA THR A 117 14.23 0.10 3.42
C THR A 117 15.18 -0.51 4.46
N ASN A 118 14.95 -1.77 4.86
CA ASN A 118 15.80 -2.50 5.79
C ASN A 118 17.17 -2.85 5.21
N THR A 119 17.30 -2.92 3.87
CA THR A 119 18.62 -3.10 3.22
C THR A 119 19.41 -1.79 3.24
N VAL A 120 18.75 -0.66 3.01
CA VAL A 120 19.37 0.68 3.03
C VAL A 120 19.70 1.11 4.46
N ASN A 121 18.77 0.89 5.38
CA ASN A 121 18.86 1.25 6.79
C ASN A 121 18.59 -0.01 7.62
N PRO A 122 19.63 -0.84 7.86
CA PRO A 122 19.46 -2.06 8.61
C PRO A 122 18.91 -1.76 10.00
N PRO A 123 17.86 -2.47 10.45
CA PRO A 123 17.38 -2.33 11.81
C PRO A 123 18.55 -2.67 12.74
N GLN A 124 18.83 -1.74 13.66
CA GLN A 124 19.89 -1.95 14.65
C GLN A 124 19.52 -3.19 15.46
N PRO A 125 20.44 -4.16 15.62
CA PRO A 125 20.17 -5.28 16.49
C PRO A 125 19.80 -4.75 17.87
N SER A 126 18.73 -5.28 18.46
CA SER A 126 18.49 -5.00 19.86
C SER A 126 19.69 -5.57 20.63
N LEU A 127 20.51 -4.68 21.18
CA LEU A 127 21.60 -5.03 22.10
C LEU A 127 21.06 -5.55 23.45
N SER A 128 19.90 -6.23 23.44
CA SER A 128 19.32 -6.85 24.62
C SER A 128 19.97 -8.22 24.83
N ILE A 129 21.04 -8.21 25.62
CA ILE A 129 21.67 -9.45 26.08
C ILE A 129 20.64 -10.20 26.95
N ASN A 130 20.29 -11.42 26.56
CA ASN A 130 19.48 -12.30 27.40
C ASN A 130 20.31 -12.72 28.62
N ARG A 131 20.18 -11.98 29.72
CA ARG A 131 20.95 -12.19 30.96
C ARG A 131 20.76 -13.59 31.53
N ASN A 132 19.59 -14.19 31.36
CA ASN A 132 19.33 -15.55 31.83
C ASN A 132 20.12 -16.57 31.01
N ALA A 133 20.08 -16.48 29.67
CA ALA A 133 20.90 -17.31 28.80
C ALA A 133 22.40 -17.13 29.08
N ALA A 134 22.87 -15.88 29.21
CA ALA A 134 24.26 -15.58 29.57
C ALA A 134 24.65 -16.19 30.93
N SER A 135 23.79 -16.10 31.95
CA SER A 135 24.02 -16.73 33.24
C SER A 135 24.11 -18.26 33.15
N ARG A 136 23.29 -18.89 32.30
CA ARG A 136 23.36 -20.34 32.05
C ARG A 136 24.67 -20.73 31.38
N PHE A 137 25.13 -19.97 30.39
CA PHE A 137 26.45 -20.19 29.76
C PHE A 137 27.59 -20.07 30.76
N ILE A 138 27.59 -19.03 31.60
CA ILE A 138 28.61 -18.83 32.64
C ILE A 138 28.59 -19.98 33.65
N LYS A 139 27.40 -20.35 34.17
CA LYS A 139 27.27 -21.45 35.12
C LYS A 139 27.77 -22.76 34.56
N HIS A 140 27.36 -23.11 33.34
CA HIS A 140 27.76 -24.36 32.70
C HIS A 140 29.27 -24.41 32.42
N ALA A 141 29.88 -23.29 31.99
CA ALA A 141 31.32 -23.20 31.80
C ALA A 141 32.10 -23.40 33.11
N LEU A 142 31.57 -22.88 34.23
CA LEU A 142 32.17 -23.06 35.56
C LEU A 142 32.00 -24.51 36.07
N THR A 143 30.81 -25.11 35.96
CA THR A 143 30.62 -26.50 36.41
C THR A 143 31.38 -27.51 35.55
N ASN A 144 31.54 -27.28 34.25
CA ASN A 144 32.34 -28.18 33.42
C ASN A 144 33.81 -28.22 33.89
N ARG A 145 34.38 -27.07 34.22
CA ARG A 145 35.75 -26.99 34.76
C ARG A 145 35.91 -27.76 36.07
N ASP A 146 34.92 -27.69 36.96
CA ASP A 146 34.93 -28.43 38.22
C ASP A 146 34.74 -29.94 38.02
N ASN A 147 33.97 -30.34 37.01
CA ASN A 147 33.77 -31.74 36.65
C ASN A 147 35.02 -32.34 36.00
N ASP A 148 35.67 -31.64 35.07
CA ASP A 148 36.94 -32.04 34.46
C ASP A 148 38.04 -32.21 35.53
N ALA A 149 38.09 -31.29 36.50
CA ALA A 149 39.02 -31.35 37.63
C ALA A 149 38.73 -32.51 38.62
N ARG A 150 37.50 -33.03 38.64
CA ARG A 150 37.09 -34.18 39.46
C ARG A 150 37.26 -35.51 38.74
N GLU A 151 37.00 -35.55 37.44
CA GLU A 151 37.22 -36.72 36.58
C GLU A 151 38.71 -37.06 36.48
N ASN A 152 39.57 -36.05 36.30
CA ASN A 152 41.02 -36.24 36.25
C ASN A 152 41.62 -36.74 37.59
N ARG A 153 40.94 -36.53 38.73
CA ARG A 153 41.32 -37.11 40.03
C ARG A 153 40.81 -38.53 40.25
N ARG A 154 39.76 -38.95 39.54
CA ARG A 154 39.16 -40.29 39.64
C ARG A 154 39.80 -41.29 38.67
N GLY A 155 40.30 -40.83 37.52
CA GLY A 155 41.03 -41.67 36.54
C GLY A 155 42.51 -41.94 36.86
N GLY A 156 43.06 -41.31 37.91
CA GLY A 156 44.48 -41.43 38.29
C GLY A 156 44.83 -42.61 39.21
N GLY A 157 43.88 -43.49 39.53
CA GLY A 157 44.08 -44.60 40.47
C GLY A 157 43.72 -45.94 39.86
N LEU A 158 44.55 -46.46 38.95
CA LEU A 158 44.74 -47.88 38.63
C LEU A 158 45.91 -47.97 37.63
N LYS A 159 47.11 -48.08 38.18
CA LYS A 159 48.28 -48.70 37.55
C LYS A 159 48.86 -49.70 38.53
#